data_AF-A0A9Y2MVF4-F1
#
_entry.id   AF-A0A9Y2MVF4-F1
#
_cell.length_a   1.000
_cell.length_b   1.000
_cell.length_c   1.000
_cell.angle_alpha   90.00
_cell.angle_beta   90.00
_cell.angle_gamma   90.00
#
_symmetry.space_group_name_H-M   'P 1'
#
loop_
_entity.id
_entity.type
_entity.pdbx_description
1 polymer ?
#
loop_
_entity_poly.entity_id
_entity_poly.type
_entity_poly.pdbx_seq_one_letter_code
_entity_poly.pdbx_strand_id
1 'polypeptide(L)'
;MENRDLWAGYFVKAFDRYRRFLRQPGRWSYVPWPDCPCCDPVDARDELEAAVRALPHDARADLRRVLAPLDDEFRRRTLPDPKASSISPWHAAAWWRQRLHER
;
A
#
# COMPACT_ATOMS: atom_id res chain seq x y z
N MET A 1 -5.75 -10.21 -25.33
CA MET A 1 -6.04 -10.93 -24.07
C MET A 1 -4.88 -10.82 -23.07
N GLU A 2 -3.64 -10.71 -23.54
CA GLU A 2 -2.38 -10.64 -22.76
C GLU A 2 -2.28 -9.59 -21.64
N ASN A 3 -2.89 -8.41 -21.81
CA ASN A 3 -2.68 -7.29 -20.87
C ASN A 3 -3.42 -7.48 -19.53
N ARG A 4 -4.55 -8.21 -19.55
CA ARG A 4 -5.38 -8.43 -18.35
C ARG A 4 -4.74 -9.45 -17.40
N ASP A 5 -4.08 -10.46 -17.94
CA ASP A 5 -3.41 -11.51 -17.16
C ASP A 5 -2.12 -11.00 -16.53
N LEU A 6 -1.35 -10.19 -17.27
CA LEU A 6 -0.19 -9.49 -16.72
C LEU A 6 -0.61 -8.57 -15.56
N TRP A 7 -1.67 -7.80 -15.75
CA TRP A 7 -2.18 -6.87 -14.75
C TRP A 7 -2.72 -7.59 -13.49
N ALA A 8 -3.42 -8.71 -13.66
CA ALA A 8 -3.82 -9.57 -12.55
C ALA A 8 -2.59 -10.13 -11.81
N GLY A 9 -1.53 -10.52 -12.53
CA GLY A 9 -0.28 -10.97 -11.94
C GLY A 9 0.43 -9.90 -11.10
N TYR A 10 0.43 -8.63 -11.56
CA TYR A 10 0.96 -7.52 -10.78
C TYR A 10 0.16 -7.28 -9.49
N PHE A 11 -1.17 -7.31 -9.58
CA PHE A 11 -2.03 -7.16 -8.41
C PHE A 11 -1.78 -8.24 -7.36
N VAL A 12 -1.71 -9.51 -7.75
CA VAL A 12 -1.48 -10.63 -6.82
C VAL A 12 -0.15 -10.47 -6.09
N LYS A 13 0.92 -10.11 -6.81
CA LYS A 13 2.24 -9.87 -6.21
C LYS A 13 2.22 -8.70 -5.21
N ALA A 14 1.60 -7.58 -5.58
CA ALA A 14 1.47 -6.42 -4.71
C ALA A 14 0.67 -6.74 -3.45
N PHE A 15 -0.44 -7.47 -3.61
CA PHE A 15 -1.30 -7.90 -2.52
C PHE A 15 -0.59 -8.84 -1.55
N ASP A 16 0.11 -9.85 -2.08
CA ASP A 16 0.87 -10.79 -1.26
C ASP A 16 2.01 -10.11 -0.51
N ARG A 17 2.71 -9.16 -1.14
CA ARG A 17 3.74 -8.34 -0.48
C ARG A 17 3.15 -7.54 0.68
N TYR A 18 2.06 -6.81 0.43
CA TYR A 18 1.40 -5.99 1.44
C TYR A 18 0.88 -6.84 2.60
N ARG A 19 0.23 -7.95 2.30
CA ARG A 19 -0.27 -8.90 3.31
C ARG A 19 0.86 -9.56 4.08
N ARG A 20 1.95 -9.97 3.43
CA ARG A 20 3.11 -10.59 4.08
C ARG A 20 3.75 -9.63 5.06
N PHE A 21 3.90 -8.36 4.70
CA PHE A 21 4.39 -7.33 5.59
C PHE A 21 3.53 -7.23 6.85
N LEU A 22 2.20 -7.06 6.69
CA LEU A 22 1.27 -6.90 7.81
C LEU A 22 1.14 -8.14 8.71
N ARG A 23 1.46 -9.34 8.20
CA ARG A 23 1.47 -10.59 8.96
C ARG A 23 2.67 -10.73 9.88
N GLN A 24 3.74 -9.97 9.68
CA GLN A 24 4.90 -10.05 10.55
C GLN A 24 4.49 -9.68 12.00
N PRO A 25 5.02 -10.36 13.03
CA PRO A 25 4.75 -9.99 14.41
C PRO A 25 5.48 -8.69 14.76
N GLY A 26 4.84 -7.86 15.60
CA GLY A 26 5.43 -6.61 16.09
C GLY A 26 4.56 -5.38 15.84
N ARG A 27 4.80 -4.33 16.64
CA ARG A 27 4.22 -2.99 16.45
C ARG A 27 5.29 -2.10 15.84
N TRP A 28 5.09 -1.67 14.59
CA TRP A 28 6.06 -0.86 13.85
C TRP A 28 5.67 0.60 13.87
N SER A 29 6.14 1.36 14.85
CA SER A 29 5.93 2.82 14.87
C SER A 29 6.46 3.50 13.60
N TYR A 30 7.42 2.87 12.91
CA TYR A 30 8.07 3.34 11.71
C TYR A 30 7.91 2.29 10.59
N VAL A 31 7.73 2.75 9.35
CA VAL A 31 7.81 1.92 8.16
C VAL A 31 9.29 1.58 7.94
N PRO A 32 9.68 0.30 7.87
CA PRO A 32 11.06 -0.06 7.61
C PRO A 32 11.56 0.60 6.32
N TRP A 33 12.80 1.10 6.33
CA TRP A 33 13.41 1.51 5.07
C TRP A 33 13.43 0.32 4.12
N PRO A 34 13.15 0.53 2.83
CA PRO A 34 13.22 -0.54 1.86
C PRO A 34 14.69 -0.87 1.57
N ASP A 35 15.35 -1.58 2.49
CA ASP A 35 16.60 -2.29 2.19
C ASP A 35 16.37 -3.35 1.08
N CYS A 36 15.11 -3.76 0.90
CA CYS A 36 14.61 -4.39 -0.33
C CYS A 36 13.39 -3.63 -0.86
N PRO A 37 13.41 -3.12 -2.11
CA PRO A 37 12.23 -2.60 -2.80
C PRO A 37 11.08 -3.62 -2.88
N CYS A 38 11.44 -4.91 -2.92
CA CYS A 38 10.51 -6.04 -2.91
C CYS A 38 9.73 -6.22 -1.60
N CYS A 39 10.07 -5.50 -0.54
CA CYS A 39 9.46 -5.61 0.78
C CYS A 39 8.75 -4.32 1.21
N ASP A 40 8.82 -3.26 0.41
CA ASP A 40 8.24 -1.97 0.78
C ASP A 40 6.69 -2.03 0.80
N PRO A 41 6.04 -1.86 1.97
CA PRO A 41 4.60 -1.83 2.06
C PRO A 41 3.97 -0.58 1.42
N VAL A 42 4.71 0.52 1.30
CA VAL A 42 4.25 1.77 0.68
C VAL A 42 4.14 1.58 -0.83
N ASP A 43 5.21 1.09 -1.48
CA ASP A 43 5.19 0.79 -2.92
C ASP A 43 4.15 -0.30 -3.24
N ALA A 44 4.02 -1.31 -2.38
CA ALA A 44 2.96 -2.31 -2.52
C ALA A 44 1.58 -1.65 -2.55
N ARG A 45 1.34 -0.67 -1.69
CA ARG A 45 0.05 0.01 -1.62
C ARG A 45 -0.19 0.96 -2.80
N ASP A 46 0.87 1.55 -3.37
CA ASP A 46 0.79 2.35 -4.60
C ASP A 46 0.40 1.50 -5.81
N GLU A 47 1.00 0.31 -5.97
CA GLU A 47 0.62 -0.64 -7.01
C GLU A 47 -0.84 -1.08 -6.87
N LEU A 48 -1.28 -1.35 -5.64
CA LEU A 48 -2.68 -1.69 -5.36
C LEU A 48 -3.63 -0.52 -5.65
N GLU A 49 -3.23 0.73 -5.38
CA GLU A 49 -4.02 1.91 -5.70
C GLU A 49 -4.12 2.12 -7.22
N ALA A 50 -3.01 1.95 -7.94
CA ALA A 50 -3.02 1.96 -9.41
C ALA A 50 -3.97 0.89 -9.95
N ALA A 51 -4.00 -0.29 -9.31
CA ALA A 51 -4.89 -1.36 -9.68
C ALA A 51 -6.38 -0.98 -9.47
N VAL A 52 -6.71 -0.49 -8.28
CA VAL A 52 -8.06 0.00 -7.92
C VAL A 52 -8.55 1.08 -8.90
N ARG A 53 -7.66 1.96 -9.37
CA ARG A 53 -8.01 3.05 -10.30
C ARG A 53 -8.34 2.57 -11.70
N ALA A 54 -7.71 1.51 -12.19
CA ALA A 54 -7.97 0.98 -13.53
C ALA A 54 -9.26 0.13 -13.61
N LEU A 55 -9.86 -0.24 -12.47
CA LEU A 55 -11.09 -1.03 -12.44
C LEU A 55 -12.35 -0.20 -12.71
N PRO A 56 -13.38 -0.81 -13.32
CA PRO A 56 -14.75 -0.28 -13.31
C PRO A 56 -15.26 -0.05 -11.89
N HIS A 57 -16.25 0.84 -11.75
CA HIS A 57 -16.75 1.32 -10.45
C HIS A 57 -17.09 0.18 -9.46
N ASP A 58 -17.79 -0.86 -9.91
CA ASP A 58 -18.27 -1.91 -9.01
C ASP A 58 -17.12 -2.81 -8.54
N ALA A 59 -16.24 -3.23 -9.46
CA ALA A 59 -15.03 -3.99 -9.12
C ALA A 59 -14.06 -3.18 -8.23
N ARG A 60 -14.02 -1.85 -8.40
CA ARG A 60 -13.26 -0.95 -7.55
C ARG A 60 -13.79 -0.96 -6.11
N ALA A 61 -15.11 -0.93 -5.93
CA ALA A 61 -15.72 -0.96 -4.59
C ALA A 61 -15.41 -2.26 -3.86
N ASP A 62 -15.52 -3.40 -4.55
CA ASP A 62 -15.20 -4.70 -3.98
C ASP A 62 -13.73 -4.82 -3.60
N LEU A 63 -12.82 -4.37 -4.47
CA LEU A 63 -11.40 -4.40 -4.15
C LEU A 63 -11.05 -3.49 -2.97
N ARG A 64 -11.67 -2.30 -2.87
CA ARG A 64 -11.51 -1.42 -1.70
C ARG A 64 -11.98 -2.07 -0.41
N ARG A 65 -13.06 -2.87 -0.43
CA ARG A 65 -13.51 -3.63 0.75
C ARG A 65 -12.49 -4.68 1.19
N VAL A 66 -11.82 -5.33 0.24
CA VAL A 66 -10.75 -6.31 0.55
C VAL A 66 -9.51 -5.63 1.12
N LEU A 67 -9.17 -4.43 0.64
CA LEU A 67 -8.00 -3.68 1.12
C LEU A 67 -8.24 -2.98 2.45
N ALA A 68 -9.46 -2.56 2.76
CA ALA A 68 -9.82 -1.83 3.98
C ALA A 68 -9.24 -2.43 5.29
N PRO A 69 -9.41 -3.73 5.60
CA PRO A 69 -8.84 -4.29 6.83
C PRO A 69 -7.31 -4.28 6.86
N LEU A 70 -6.65 -4.39 5.70
CA LEU A 70 -5.19 -4.30 5.59
C LEU A 70 -4.72 -2.85 5.79
N ASP A 71 -5.43 -1.90 5.20
CA ASP A 71 -5.21 -0.47 5.36
C ASP A 71 -5.36 -0.02 6.83
N ASP A 72 -6.39 -0.53 7.52
CA ASP A 72 -6.61 -0.27 8.94
C ASP A 72 -5.50 -0.87 9.81
N GLU A 73 -5.03 -2.07 9.48
CA GLU A 73 -3.90 -2.70 10.15
C GLU A 73 -2.62 -1.87 9.99
N PHE A 74 -2.33 -1.44 8.75
CA PHE A 74 -1.16 -0.63 8.45
C PHE A 74 -1.22 0.70 9.21
N ARG A 75 -2.39 1.36 9.21
CA ARG A 75 -2.63 2.59 9.96
C ARG A 75 -2.49 2.40 11.47
N ARG A 76 -2.96 1.27 12.02
CA ARG A 76 -2.86 1.00 13.46
C ARG A 76 -1.41 0.79 13.90
N ARG A 77 -0.59 0.19 13.05
CA ARG A 77 0.79 -0.15 13.38
C ARG A 77 1.74 1.03 13.19
N THR A 78 1.56 1.83 12.15
CA THR A 78 2.46 2.92 11.74
C THR A 78 2.05 4.30 12.27
N LEU A 79 3.02 5.17 12.53
CA LEU A 79 2.75 6.56 12.94
C LEU A 79 2.65 7.51 11.74
N PRO A 80 1.78 8.53 11.80
CA PRO A 80 1.71 9.55 10.76
C PRO A 80 2.97 10.42 10.72
N ASP A 81 3.44 10.75 9.51
CA ASP A 81 4.49 11.77 9.31
C ASP A 81 3.84 13.14 9.07
N PRO A 82 3.98 14.11 9.99
CA PRO A 82 3.39 15.45 9.83
C PRO A 82 4.04 16.27 8.70
N LYS A 83 5.22 15.88 8.21
CA LYS A 83 5.94 16.59 7.14
C LYS A 83 5.70 15.99 5.76
N ALA A 84 5.15 14.78 5.68
CA ALA A 84 4.98 14.07 4.42
C ALA A 84 4.08 14.81 3.40
N SER A 85 3.09 15.57 3.89
CA SER A 85 2.21 16.38 3.03
C SER A 85 2.94 17.52 2.31
N SER A 86 4.08 17.96 2.82
CA SER A 86 4.91 19.01 2.21
C SER A 86 5.85 18.49 1.12
N ILE A 87 5.99 17.17 0.96
CA ILE A 87 6.91 16.56 -0.03
C ILE A 87 6.36 16.77 -1.44
N SER A 88 5.10 16.43 -1.68
CA SER A 88 4.42 16.67 -2.96
C SER A 88 2.90 16.53 -2.85
N PRO A 89 2.11 17.08 -3.81
CA PRO A 89 0.67 16.88 -3.86
C PRO A 89 0.26 15.40 -3.92
N TRP A 90 1.10 14.56 -4.53
CA TRP A 90 0.89 13.12 -4.59
C TRP A 90 1.02 12.47 -3.20
N HIS A 91 2.04 12.83 -2.40
CA HIS A 91 2.17 12.36 -1.02
C HIS A 91 1.00 12.84 -0.14
N ALA A 92 0.54 14.08 -0.35
CA ALA A 92 -0.61 14.62 0.38
C ALA A 92 -1.92 13.87 0.08
N ALA A 93 -2.09 13.32 -1.12
CA ALA A 93 -3.27 12.54 -1.49
C ALA A 93 -3.22 11.06 -1.06
N ALA A 94 -2.02 10.49 -0.88
CA ALA A 94 -1.79 9.10 -0.54
C ALA A 94 -1.52 8.95 0.97
N TRP A 95 -2.55 8.69 1.78
CA TRP A 95 -2.40 8.63 3.24
C TRP A 95 -1.36 7.61 3.73
N TRP A 96 -1.17 6.50 3.00
CA TRP A 96 -0.19 5.45 3.34
C TRP A 96 1.26 5.92 3.16
N ARG A 97 1.49 6.94 2.33
CA ARG A 97 2.79 7.65 2.18
C ARG A 97 3.01 8.70 3.26
N GLN A 98 2.01 9.00 4.07
CA GLN A 98 2.11 9.95 5.19
C GLN A 98 2.47 9.22 6.47
N ARG A 99 3.50 8.36 6.42
CA ARG A 99 3.96 7.54 7.54
C ARG A 99 5.43 7.77 7.81
N LEU A 100 5.80 7.72 9.08
CA LEU A 100 7.20 7.82 9.47
C LEU A 100 7.94 6.58 8.99
N HIS A 101 9.11 6.77 8.37
CA HIS A 101 10.02 5.70 8.02
C HIS A 101 11.08 5.52 9.13
N GLU A 102 11.73 4.36 9.19
CA GLU A 102 12.89 4.12 10.06
C GLU A 102 14.02 5.12 9.74
N ARG A 103 15.16 5.09 10.41
CA ARG A 103 16.28 6.01 10.13
C ARG A 103 17.53 5.25 9.77
#